data_AF-A0A846N902-F1
#
_entry.id   AF-A0A846N902-F1
#
_cell.length_a   1.000
_cell.length_b   1.000
_cell.length_c   1.000
_cell.angle_alpha   90.00
_cell.angle_beta   90.00
_cell.angle_gamma   90.00
#
_symmetry.space_group_name_H-M   'P 1'
#
loop_
_entity.id
_entity.type
_entity.pdbx_description
1 polymer ?
#
loop_
_entity_poly.entity_id
_entity_poly.type
_entity_poly.pdbx_seq_one_letter_code
_entity_poly.pdbx_strand_id
1 'polypeptide(L)'
;MFLDAVKHFQRMYPGCSTREISDLVSAIRSKKYWNVHPQREDAIYVVALTSAKIPDRNGFKAGTTASNVVVSRRVSRFARRGRVLVASDRRDHFYSETVIEWPAFRRLIRQEPDAVYRFLLENPHPPSFINCRNIAAVLREINADPQEL
;
A
#
# COMPACT_ATOMS: atom_id res chain seq x y z
N MET A 1 -12.04 -10.04 -19.89
CA MET A 1 -10.98 -10.03 -18.85
C MET A 1 -10.59 -8.63 -18.35
N PHE A 2 -10.16 -7.69 -19.21
CA PHE A 2 -9.82 -6.31 -18.76
C PHE A 2 -11.04 -5.53 -18.26
N LEU A 3 -12.12 -5.52 -19.03
CA LEU A 3 -13.37 -4.85 -18.67
C LEU A 3 -13.98 -5.39 -17.36
N ASP A 4 -13.82 -6.69 -17.10
CA ASP A 4 -14.33 -7.32 -15.87
C ASP A 4 -13.55 -6.87 -14.63
N ALA A 5 -12.22 -6.73 -14.77
CA ALA A 5 -11.37 -6.18 -13.72
C ALA A 5 -11.70 -4.70 -13.44
N VAL A 6 -11.91 -3.89 -14.48
CA VAL A 6 -12.32 -2.49 -14.33
C VAL A 6 -13.66 -2.38 -13.59
N LYS A 7 -14.68 -3.13 -14.04
CA LYS A 7 -16.00 -3.16 -13.37
C LYS A 7 -15.92 -3.66 -11.92
N HIS A 8 -15.03 -4.61 -11.63
CA HIS A 8 -14.79 -5.07 -10.27
C HIS A 8 -14.23 -3.97 -9.37
N PHE A 9 -13.18 -3.28 -9.81
CA PHE A 9 -12.55 -2.24 -9.00
C PHE A 9 -13.36 -0.94 -8.94
N GLN A 10 -14.18 -0.64 -9.95
CA GLN A 10 -15.17 0.45 -9.87
C GLN A 10 -16.18 0.22 -8.73
N ARG A 11 -16.65 -1.02 -8.54
CA ARG A 11 -17.51 -1.37 -7.41
C ARG A 11 -16.79 -1.26 -6.06
N MET A 12 -15.51 -1.60 -6.03
CA MET A 12 -14.67 -1.50 -4.83
C MET A 12 -14.34 -0.04 -4.46
N TYR A 13 -14.19 0.82 -5.46
CA TYR A 13 -13.78 2.22 -5.33
C TYR A 13 -14.76 3.13 -6.10
N PRO A 14 -16.01 3.28 -5.64
CA PRO A 14 -17.03 4.01 -6.38
C PRO A 14 -16.74 5.51 -6.57
N GLY A 15 -15.86 6.08 -5.73
CA GLY A 15 -15.41 7.48 -5.86
C GLY A 15 -14.24 7.68 -6.83
N CYS A 16 -13.69 6.61 -7.42
CA CYS A 16 -12.60 6.73 -8.39
C CYS A 16 -13.13 6.89 -9.82
N SER A 17 -12.46 7.72 -10.62
CA SER A 17 -12.76 7.83 -12.04
C SER A 17 -12.32 6.57 -12.81
N THR A 18 -12.89 6.35 -14.00
CA THR A 18 -12.51 5.23 -14.86
C THR A 18 -11.02 5.22 -15.18
N ARG A 19 -10.40 6.39 -15.34
CA ARG A 19 -8.95 6.51 -15.56
C ARG A 19 -8.16 5.98 -14.36
N GLU A 20 -8.56 6.36 -13.15
CA GLU A 20 -7.87 5.94 -11.92
C GLU A 20 -7.99 4.43 -11.70
N ILE A 21 -9.13 3.84 -12.07
CA ILE A 21 -9.30 2.38 -12.04
C ILE A 21 -8.47 1.71 -13.13
N SER A 22 -8.41 2.28 -14.33
CA SER A 22 -7.57 1.78 -15.42
C SER A 22 -6.09 1.77 -15.02
N ASP A 23 -5.62 2.79 -14.31
CA ASP A 23 -4.26 2.85 -13.78
C ASP A 23 -3.96 1.69 -12.80
N LEU A 24 -4.91 1.39 -11.89
CA LEU A 24 -4.80 0.24 -10.97
C LEU A 24 -4.73 -1.09 -11.73
N VAL A 25 -5.64 -1.30 -12.69
CA VAL A 25 -5.68 -2.53 -13.49
C VAL A 25 -4.40 -2.67 -14.31
N SER A 26 -3.90 -1.56 -14.87
CA SER A 26 -2.66 -1.54 -15.63
C SER A 26 -1.47 -1.90 -14.75
N ALA A 27 -1.37 -1.32 -13.54
CA ALA A 27 -0.34 -1.66 -12.56
C ALA A 27 -0.35 -3.15 -12.18
N ILE A 28 -1.54 -3.71 -11.96
CA ILE A 28 -1.70 -5.15 -11.69
C ILE A 28 -1.19 -6.00 -12.87
N ARG A 29 -1.56 -5.64 -14.11
CA ARG A 29 -1.19 -6.40 -15.31
C ARG A 29 0.30 -6.31 -15.63
N SER A 30 0.89 -5.14 -15.48
CA SER A 30 2.31 -4.90 -15.74
C SER A 30 3.21 -5.25 -14.56
N LYS A 31 2.66 -5.84 -13.49
CA LYS A 31 3.41 -6.21 -12.29
C LYS A 31 4.17 -5.01 -11.69
N LYS A 32 3.55 -3.83 -11.76
CA LYS A 32 4.17 -2.57 -11.33
C LYS A 32 4.30 -2.51 -9.81
N TYR A 33 5.39 -1.92 -9.37
CA TYR A 33 5.65 -1.48 -8.00
C TYR A 33 6.29 -0.09 -8.04
N TRP A 34 6.42 0.54 -6.88
CA TRP A 34 7.06 1.85 -6.72
C TRP A 34 7.94 1.82 -5.49
N ASN A 35 9.13 2.42 -5.53
CA ASN A 35 9.92 2.61 -4.31
C ASN A 35 9.18 3.58 -3.37
N VAL A 36 9.25 3.34 -2.07
CA VAL A 36 8.71 4.27 -1.07
C VAL A 36 9.52 5.56 -1.05
N HIS A 37 10.84 5.44 -1.22
CA HIS A 37 11.79 6.55 -1.25
C HIS A 37 12.74 6.40 -2.45
N PRO A 38 13.11 7.48 -3.17
CA PRO A 38 13.96 7.35 -4.37
C PRO A 38 15.36 6.82 -4.09
N GLN A 39 15.91 7.10 -2.91
CA GLN A 39 17.29 6.74 -2.51
C GLN A 39 17.35 5.59 -1.49
N ARG A 40 16.23 4.98 -1.10
CA ARG A 40 16.19 3.84 -0.17
C ARG A 40 15.47 2.68 -0.83
N GLU A 41 16.18 1.58 -1.07
CA GLU A 41 15.68 0.42 -1.82
C GLU A 41 15.04 -0.65 -0.93
N ASP A 42 15.02 -0.43 0.38
CA ASP A 42 14.53 -1.37 1.37
C ASP A 42 13.01 -1.34 1.53
N ALA A 43 12.29 -0.52 0.77
CA ALA A 43 10.83 -0.47 0.83
C ALA A 43 10.16 -0.11 -0.49
N ILE A 44 9.09 -0.84 -0.79
CA ILE A 44 8.28 -0.69 -2.00
C ILE A 44 6.78 -0.67 -1.70
N TYR A 45 6.03 0.06 -2.53
CA TYR A 45 4.60 -0.07 -2.67
C TYR A 45 4.27 -1.15 -3.70
N VAL A 46 3.44 -2.12 -3.31
CA VAL A 46 2.99 -3.21 -4.20
C VAL A 46 1.49 -3.36 -4.16
N VAL A 47 0.88 -3.80 -5.26
CA VAL A 47 -0.56 -4.06 -5.30
C VAL A 47 -0.82 -5.52 -4.91
N ALA A 48 -1.67 -5.74 -3.93
CA ALA A 48 -2.12 -7.08 -3.54
C ALA A 48 -2.97 -7.71 -4.67
N LEU A 49 -2.58 -8.89 -5.10
CA LEU A 49 -3.30 -9.71 -6.08
C LEU A 49 -4.28 -10.67 -5.40
N THR A 50 -3.98 -11.05 -4.16
CA THR A 50 -4.80 -11.93 -3.33
C THR A 50 -5.06 -11.29 -1.96
N SER A 51 -6.01 -11.85 -1.21
CA SER A 51 -6.15 -11.51 0.21
C SER A 51 -5.09 -12.23 1.03
N ALA A 52 -4.61 -11.61 2.12
CA ALA A 52 -3.63 -12.21 3.03
C ALA A 52 -4.29 -13.27 3.93
N LYS A 53 -4.47 -14.50 3.41
CA LYS A 53 -5.15 -15.60 4.11
C LYS A 53 -4.29 -16.82 4.40
N ILE A 54 -3.13 -16.94 3.75
CA ILE A 54 -2.25 -18.10 3.91
C ILE A 54 -1.38 -17.86 5.15
N PRO A 55 -1.50 -18.65 6.22
CA PRO A 55 -0.71 -18.46 7.43
C PRO A 55 0.80 -18.54 7.17
N ASP A 56 1.57 -17.74 7.88
CA ASP A 56 3.03 -17.75 7.94
C ASP A 56 3.49 -17.52 9.38
N ARG A 57 4.76 -17.82 9.69
CA ARG A 57 5.34 -17.65 11.04
C ARG A 57 5.07 -16.26 11.60
N ASN A 58 5.20 -15.23 10.76
CA ASN A 58 5.10 -13.82 11.16
C ASN A 58 3.76 -13.16 10.79
N GLY A 59 2.79 -13.89 10.22
CA GLY A 59 1.53 -13.29 9.80
C GLY A 59 0.82 -14.10 8.72
N PHE A 60 0.47 -13.45 7.61
CA PHE A 60 -0.22 -14.06 6.49
C PHE A 60 0.37 -13.63 5.15
N LYS A 61 0.57 -14.55 4.20
CA LYS A 61 1.08 -14.23 2.87
C LYS A 61 -0.01 -13.66 1.97
N ALA A 62 0.33 -12.58 1.27
CA ALA A 62 -0.40 -12.07 0.12
C ALA A 62 0.49 -12.16 -1.13
N GLY A 63 -0.09 -12.64 -2.24
CA GLY A 63 0.54 -12.51 -3.55
C GLY A 63 0.41 -11.06 -4.00
N THR A 64 1.48 -10.48 -4.54
CA THR A 64 1.51 -9.08 -4.98
C THR A 64 2.08 -8.93 -6.39
N THR A 65 2.13 -7.70 -6.90
CA THR A 65 2.69 -7.40 -8.21
C THR A 65 4.20 -7.67 -8.33
N ALA A 66 4.97 -7.58 -7.25
CA ALA A 66 6.42 -7.80 -7.30
C ALA A 66 6.85 -9.15 -6.70
N SER A 67 6.39 -9.45 -5.48
CA SER A 67 6.80 -10.63 -4.71
C SER A 67 5.70 -11.07 -3.75
N ASN A 68 5.91 -12.17 -3.02
CA ASN A 68 5.04 -12.50 -1.90
C ASN A 68 5.40 -11.61 -0.71
N VAL A 69 4.39 -10.99 -0.10
CA VAL A 69 4.56 -10.15 1.08
C VAL A 69 3.89 -10.83 2.27
N VAL A 70 4.61 -10.91 3.38
CA VAL A 70 4.04 -11.31 4.68
C VAL A 70 3.39 -10.07 5.30
N VAL A 71 2.09 -10.15 5.54
CA VAL A 71 1.31 -9.09 6.17
C VAL A 71 1.12 -9.45 7.64
N SER A 72 1.35 -8.49 8.54
CA SER A 72 1.18 -8.70 9.97
C SER A 72 -0.24 -9.15 10.32
N ARG A 73 -0.38 -9.89 11.43
CA ARG A 73 -1.71 -10.36 11.89
C ARG A 73 -2.70 -9.20 12.12
N ARG A 74 -2.20 -8.06 12.58
CA ARG A 74 -2.99 -6.83 12.82
C ARG A 74 -3.60 -6.27 11.54
N VAL A 75 -2.91 -6.46 10.42
CA VAL A 75 -3.16 -5.76 9.15
C VAL A 75 -3.77 -6.68 8.08
N SER A 76 -3.61 -8.00 8.22
CA SER A 76 -4.02 -9.00 7.22
C SER A 76 -5.49 -8.90 6.80
N ARG A 77 -6.40 -8.53 7.71
CA ARG A 77 -7.84 -8.32 7.41
C ARG A 77 -8.09 -7.22 6.37
N PHE A 78 -7.17 -6.27 6.24
CA PHE A 78 -7.24 -5.16 5.29
C PHE A 78 -6.59 -5.49 3.94
N ALA A 79 -5.62 -6.41 3.91
CA ALA A 79 -4.95 -6.86 2.71
C ALA A 79 -5.91 -7.68 1.83
N ARG A 80 -6.52 -7.00 0.86
CA ARG A 80 -7.44 -7.56 -0.15
C ARG A 80 -6.93 -7.22 -1.55
N ARG A 81 -7.37 -7.98 -2.55
CA ARG A 81 -7.02 -7.72 -3.95
C ARG A 81 -7.29 -6.25 -4.32
N GLY A 82 -6.32 -5.60 -4.98
CA GLY A 82 -6.38 -4.20 -5.39
C GLY A 82 -6.09 -3.18 -4.29
N ARG A 83 -5.70 -3.61 -3.10
CA ARG A 83 -5.11 -2.75 -2.06
C ARG A 83 -3.61 -2.63 -2.29
N VAL A 84 -3.01 -1.55 -1.80
CA VAL A 84 -1.57 -1.33 -1.83
C VAL A 84 -0.98 -1.74 -0.49
N LEU A 85 0.11 -2.49 -0.50
CA LEU A 85 0.89 -2.83 0.69
C LEU A 85 2.14 -1.97 0.72
N VAL A 86 2.48 -1.43 1.88
CA VAL A 86 3.80 -0.84 2.14
C VAL A 86 4.70 -1.96 2.60
N ALA A 87 5.55 -2.45 1.72
CA ALA A 87 6.36 -3.64 1.93
C ALA A 87 7.81 -3.22 2.19
N SER A 88 8.30 -3.50 3.39
CA SER A 88 9.70 -3.32 3.80
C SER A 88 10.46 -4.64 3.68
N ASP A 89 11.71 -4.59 3.24
CA ASP A 89 12.60 -5.73 3.23
C ASP A 89 13.01 -6.09 4.67
N ARG A 90 12.82 -7.37 5.03
CA ARG A 90 13.26 -7.97 6.28
C ARG A 90 14.14 -9.19 5.98
N ARG A 91 15.27 -8.96 5.31
CA ARG A 91 16.35 -9.90 4.95
C ARG A 91 15.94 -11.03 4.00
N ASP A 92 14.93 -11.82 4.40
CA ASP A 92 14.52 -13.04 3.68
C ASP A 92 13.15 -12.89 3.01
N HIS A 93 12.38 -11.87 3.36
CA HIS A 93 11.05 -11.63 2.81
C HIS A 93 10.63 -10.17 2.99
N PHE A 94 9.74 -9.73 2.11
CA PHE A 94 9.02 -8.47 2.31
C PHE A 94 7.95 -8.62 3.38
N TYR A 95 7.88 -7.63 4.25
CA TYR A 95 6.94 -7.57 5.36
C TYR A 95 6.16 -6.25 5.35
N SER A 96 4.86 -6.31 5.67
CA SER A 96 3.98 -5.14 5.65
C SER A 96 3.17 -4.99 6.93
N GLU A 97 3.26 -3.79 7.53
CA GLU A 97 2.47 -3.32 8.67
C GLU A 97 1.38 -2.32 8.29
N THR A 98 1.29 -1.96 7.00
CA THR A 98 0.38 -0.91 6.52
C THR A 98 -0.24 -1.30 5.18
N VAL A 99 -1.58 -1.28 5.13
CA VAL A 99 -2.35 -1.43 3.89
C VAL A 99 -2.97 -0.08 3.52
N ILE A 100 -2.98 0.25 2.23
CA ILE A 100 -3.50 1.51 1.71
C ILE A 100 -4.55 1.24 0.63
N GLU A 101 -5.67 1.97 0.66
CA GLU A 101 -6.60 1.99 -0.46
C GLU A 101 -5.99 2.69 -1.68
N TRP A 102 -6.27 2.20 -2.88
CA TRP A 102 -5.79 2.81 -4.13
C TRP A 102 -5.95 4.34 -4.21
N PRO A 103 -7.14 4.93 -3.95
CA PRO A 103 -7.29 6.39 -3.95
C PRO A 103 -6.44 7.11 -2.90
N ALA A 104 -6.27 6.52 -1.71
CA ALA A 104 -5.42 7.09 -0.66
C ALA A 104 -3.93 7.02 -1.04
N PHE A 105 -3.49 5.90 -1.63
CA PHE A 105 -2.14 5.72 -2.16
C PHE A 105 -1.78 6.81 -3.19
N ARG A 106 -2.69 7.10 -4.13
CA ARG A 106 -2.46 8.14 -5.15
C ARG A 106 -2.27 9.55 -4.57
N ARG A 107 -2.81 9.82 -3.38
CA ARG A 107 -2.58 11.08 -2.65
C ARG A 107 -1.26 11.04 -1.88
N LEU A 108 -0.96 9.90 -1.27
CA LEU A 108 0.22 9.69 -0.44
C LEU A 108 1.52 9.75 -1.25
N ILE A 109 1.58 9.13 -2.43
CA ILE A 109 2.78 9.12 -3.29
C ILE A 109 3.14 10.50 -3.89
N ARG A 110 2.31 11.52 -3.65
CA ARG A 110 2.57 12.91 -4.05
C ARG A 110 3.19 13.76 -2.94
N GLN A 111 3.32 13.20 -1.73
CA GLN A 111 3.94 13.89 -0.62
C GLN A 111 5.47 13.76 -0.70
N GLU A 112 6.15 14.53 0.14
CA GLU A 112 7.60 14.50 0.30
C GLU A 112 8.04 13.07 0.72
N PRO A 113 8.92 12.40 -0.06
CA PRO A 113 9.28 11.00 0.18
C PRO A 113 9.88 10.71 1.57
N ASP A 114 10.74 11.58 2.10
CA ASP A 114 11.37 11.36 3.42
C ASP A 114 10.32 11.38 4.54
N ALA A 115 9.40 12.34 4.54
CA ALA A 115 8.32 12.43 5.51
C ALA A 115 7.40 11.19 5.46
N VAL A 116 7.06 10.72 4.26
CA VAL A 116 6.26 9.49 4.08
C VAL A 116 7.02 8.27 4.58
N TYR A 117 8.31 8.17 4.26
CA TYR A 117 9.16 7.05 4.68
C TYR A 117 9.24 6.99 6.22
N ARG A 118 9.58 8.11 6.88
CA ARG A 118 9.62 8.20 8.35
C ARG A 118 8.28 7.81 8.97
N PHE A 119 7.19 8.37 8.47
CA PHE A 119 5.85 8.13 9.00
C PHE A 119 5.38 6.67 8.87
N LEU A 120 5.72 5.98 7.78
CA LEU A 120 5.23 4.63 7.50
C LEU A 120 6.17 3.50 7.94
N LEU A 121 7.48 3.75 7.94
CA LEU A 121 8.51 2.71 8.09
C LEU A 121 9.36 2.88 9.34
N GLU A 122 9.67 4.11 9.75
CA GLU A 122 10.46 4.40 10.96
C GLU A 122 9.58 4.62 12.19
N ASN A 123 8.33 5.01 12.00
CA ASN A 123 7.34 5.11 13.07
C ASN A 123 7.12 3.73 13.74
N PRO A 124 7.31 3.59 15.07
CA PRO A 124 7.05 2.34 15.79
C PRO A 124 5.60 1.86 15.71
N HIS A 125 4.66 2.76 15.42
CA HIS A 125 3.23 2.53 15.39
C HIS A 125 2.58 3.04 14.10
N PRO A 126 2.97 2.51 12.92
CA PRO A 126 2.44 3.01 11.67
C PRO A 126 0.95 2.63 11.56
N PRO A 127 0.13 3.45 10.85
CA PRO A 127 -1.29 3.17 10.69
C PRO A 127 -1.52 1.85 9.96
N SER A 128 -2.24 0.91 10.59
CA SER A 128 -2.51 -0.40 9.98
C SER A 128 -3.29 -0.32 8.65
N PHE A 129 -4.11 0.72 8.48
CA PHE A 129 -4.93 0.90 7.28
C PHE A 129 -5.15 2.38 6.97
N ILE A 130 -4.84 2.77 5.73
CA ILE A 130 -5.02 4.14 5.23
C ILE A 130 -6.04 4.10 4.09
N ASN A 131 -7.11 4.88 4.21
CA ASN A 131 -8.25 4.91 3.29
C ASN A 131 -8.71 6.35 3.01
N CYS A 132 -9.71 6.52 2.15
CA CYS A 132 -10.22 7.85 1.82
C CYS A 132 -10.75 8.66 3.01
N ARG A 133 -11.19 8.00 4.09
CA ARG A 133 -11.76 8.67 5.27
C ARG A 133 -10.70 9.24 6.20
N ASN A 134 -9.55 8.56 6.34
CA ASN A 134 -8.49 8.97 7.27
C ASN A 134 -7.26 9.59 6.59
N ILE A 135 -7.14 9.54 5.26
CA ILE A 135 -5.98 10.08 4.55
C ILE A 135 -5.74 11.57 4.86
N ALA A 136 -6.78 12.38 5.08
CA ALA A 136 -6.60 13.79 5.43
C ALA A 136 -5.97 13.99 6.81
N ALA A 137 -6.20 13.09 7.77
CA ALA A 137 -5.51 13.10 9.06
C ALA A 137 -4.06 12.66 8.90
N VAL A 138 -3.84 11.55 8.19
CA VAL A 138 -2.49 11.03 7.88
C VAL A 138 -1.62 12.09 7.19
N LEU A 139 -2.15 12.80 6.19
CA LEU A 139 -1.41 13.85 5.50
C LEU A 139 -1.10 15.05 6.42
N ARG A 140 -1.97 15.36 7.38
CA ARG A 140 -1.67 16.40 8.39
C ARG A 140 -0.54 15.96 9.30
N GLU A 141 -0.55 14.70 9.74
CA GLU A 141 0.53 14.16 10.59
C GLU A 141 1.88 14.15 9.86
N ILE A 142 1.91 13.70 8.60
CA ILE A 142 3.12 13.73 7.76
C ILE A 142 3.67 15.14 7.59
N ASN A 143 2.80 16.14 7.44
CA ASN A 143 3.19 17.54 7.26
C ASN A 143 3.44 18.29 8.58
N ALA A 144 2.96 17.75 9.71
CA ALA A 144 3.16 18.29 11.05
C ALA A 144 4.47 17.81 11.69
N ASP A 145 5.25 17.01 10.96
CA ASP A 145 6.62 16.61 11.32
C ASP A 145 7.68 17.37 10.47
N PRO A 146 7.67 18.73 10.41
CA PRO A 146 8.90 19.44 10.14
C PRO A 146 9.75 19.31 11.40
N GLN A 147 11.05 19.06 11.23
CA GLN A 147 11.95 19.02 12.37
C GLN A 147 11.91 20.36 13.14
N GLU A 148 11.16 20.41 14.25
CA GLU A 148 11.64 21.11 15.43
C GLU A 148 12.57 20.12 16.15
N LEU A 149 13.85 20.16 15.74
CA LEU A 149 15.06 20.13 16.57
C LEU A 149 16.30 20.04 15.67
#